data_AF-A0A971XLV4-F1
#
_entry.id   AF-A0A971XLV4-F1
#
_cell.length_a   1.000
_cell.length_b   1.000
_cell.length_c   1.000
_cell.angle_alpha   90.00
_cell.angle_beta   90.00
_cell.angle_gamma   90.00
#
_symmetry.space_group_name_H-M   'P 1'
#
loop_
_entity.id
_entity.type
_entity.pdbx_description
1 polymer ?
#
loop_
_entity_poly.entity_id
_entity_poly.type
_entity_poly.pdbx_seq_one_letter_code
_entity_poly.pdbx_strand_id
1 'polypeptide(L)' 'MKQKPIIIGVGEVLWDMLPSGKKAGGAPVNFVYHASRMGAESYAISAVGNDPLGDEMLEE' A
#
# COMPACT_ATOMS: atom_id res chain seq x y z
N MET A 1 -12.95 21.82 -14.10
CA MET A 1 -12.38 20.45 -14.02
C MET A 1 -13.15 19.71 -12.94
N LYS A 2 -13.61 18.48 -13.16
CA LYS A 2 -14.22 17.70 -12.08
C LYS A 2 -13.11 17.31 -11.10
N GLN A 3 -13.31 17.56 -9.80
CA GLN A 3 -12.37 17.12 -8.77
C GLN A 3 -12.25 15.59 -8.81
N LYS A 4 -11.03 15.08 -8.68
CA LYS A 4 -10.81 13.64 -8.51
C LYS A 4 -11.31 13.24 -7.14
N PRO A 5 -11.97 12.08 -6.99
CA PRO A 5 -12.30 11.57 -5.66
C PRO A 5 -10.99 11.29 -4.90
N ILE A 6 -10.97 11.65 -3.61
CA ILE A 6 -9.90 11.28 -2.69
C ILE A 6 -10.29 9.98 -2.01
N ILE A 7 -9.42 8.98 -2.08
CA ILE A 7 -9.63 7.64 -1.50
C ILE A 7 -8.47 7.32 -0.55
N ILE A 8 -8.79 6.95 0.68
CA ILE A 8 -7.80 6.61 1.69
C ILE A 8 -8.01 5.16 2.14
N GLY A 9 -6.97 4.35 2.02
CA GLY A 9 -6.92 2.99 2.54
C GLY A 9 -6.16 3.01 3.85
N VAL A 10 -6.85 2.73 4.96
CA VAL A 10 -6.24 2.67 6.29
C VAL A 10 -6.21 1.21 6.74
N GLY A 11 -5.03 0.72 7.11
CA GLY A 11 -4.89 -0.62 7.68
C GLY A 11 -3.51 -1.19 7.45
N GLU A 12 -3.41 -2.49 7.22
CA GLU A 12 -2.15 -3.20 7.17
C GLU A 12 -1.37 -3.00 5.86
N VAL A 13 -0.05 -2.98 6.02
CA VAL A 13 0.92 -3.29 4.99
C VAL A 13 1.80 -4.40 5.55
N LEU A 14 2.11 -5.40 4.73
CA LEU A 14 2.82 -6.59 5.19
C LEU A 14 3.64 -7.20 4.06
N TRP A 15 4.49 -8.15 4.41
CA TRP A 15 5.25 -8.93 3.47
C TRP A 15 4.58 -10.27 3.20
N ASP A 16 4.15 -10.49 1.97
CA ASP A 16 3.72 -11.79 1.47
C ASP A 16 4.96 -12.64 1.15
N MET A 17 5.12 -13.73 1.90
CA MET A 17 6.24 -14.66 1.75
C MET A 17 5.90 -15.75 0.73
N LEU A 18 6.10 -15.46 -0.56
CA LEU A 18 5.83 -16.38 -1.66
C LEU A 18 7.04 -17.30 -1.96
N PRO A 19 6.84 -18.46 -2.60
CA PRO A 19 7.95 -19.34 -3.01
C PRO A 19 8.97 -18.67 -3.94
N SER A 20 8.54 -17.67 -4.72
CA SER A 20 9.40 -16.88 -5.62
C SER A 20 10.14 -15.74 -4.92
N GLY A 21 9.92 -15.57 -3.62
CA GLY A 21 10.48 -14.48 -2.83
C GLY A 21 9.39 -13.61 -2.20
N LYS A 22 9.84 -12.71 -1.35
CA LYS A 22 9.01 -11.78 -0.60
C LYS A 22 8.41 -10.70 -1.50
N LYS A 23 7.16 -10.32 -1.27
CA LYS A 23 6.45 -9.23 -1.99
C LYS A 23 5.65 -8.36 -1.03
N ALA A 24 5.62 -7.05 -1.27
CA ALA A 24 4.78 -6.15 -0.49
C ALA A 24 3.30 -6.44 -0.76
N GLY A 25 2.50 -6.48 0.31
CA GLY A 25 1.08 -6.79 0.29
C GLY A 25 0.29 -6.02 1.34
N GLY A 26 -1.02 -6.27 1.42
CA GLY A 26 -1.96 -5.58 2.30
C GLY A 26 -3.23 -5.18 1.56
N ALA A 27 -4.39 -5.57 2.07
CA ALA A 27 -5.67 -5.31 1.40
C ALA A 27 -5.97 -3.80 1.23
N PRO A 28 -5.72 -2.93 2.24
CA PRO A 28 -5.88 -1.48 2.09
C PRO A 28 -4.97 -0.88 1.02
N VAL A 29 -3.70 -1.32 0.97
CA VAL A 29 -2.71 -0.87 -0.03
C VAL A 29 -3.12 -1.30 -1.44
N ASN A 30 -3.56 -2.55 -1.60
CA ASN A 30 -4.04 -3.07 -2.88
C ASN A 30 -5.29 -2.32 -3.38
N PHE A 31 -6.21 -1.97 -2.49
CA PHE A 31 -7.39 -1.19 -2.84
C PHE A 31 -7.03 0.21 -3.35
N VAL A 32 -6.16 0.95 -2.64
CA VAL A 32 -5.75 2.29 -3.09
C VAL A 32 -4.91 2.26 -4.35
N TYR A 33 -4.11 1.21 -4.55
CA TYR A 33 -3.43 0.96 -5.81
C TYR A 33 -4.43 0.88 -6.97
N HIS A 34 -5.46 0.03 -6.86
CA HIS A 34 -6.49 -0.05 -7.91
C HIS A 34 -7.31 1.25 -8.06
N ALA A 35 -7.63 1.95 -6.97
CA ALA A 35 -8.31 3.23 -7.01
C ALA A 35 -7.51 4.30 -7.79
N SER A 36 -6.21 4.38 -7.54
CA SER A 36 -5.32 5.31 -8.28
C SER A 36 -5.24 4.97 -9.76
N ARG A 37 -5.19 3.68 -10.11
CA ARG A 37 -5.23 3.19 -11.50
C ARG A 37 -6.56 3.53 -12.21
N MET A 38 -7.63 3.76 -11.45
CA MET A 38 -8.94 4.21 -11.97
C MET A 38 -9.10 5.75 -11.97
N GLY A 39 -8.05 6.51 -11.63
CA GLY A 39 -8.02 7.97 -11.76
C GLY A 39 -8.39 8.75 -10.51
N ALA A 40 -8.56 8.08 -9.36
CA ALA A 40 -8.68 8.74 -8.07
C ALA A 40 -7.33 9.32 -7.59
N GLU A 41 -7.40 10.30 -6.71
CA GLU A 41 -6.28 10.68 -5.86
C GLU A 41 -6.31 9.75 -4.64
N SER A 42 -5.25 8.99 -4.37
CA SER A 42 -5.32 7.87 -3.42
C SER A 42 -4.10 7.78 -2.52
N TYR A 43 -4.32 7.42 -1.25
CA TYR A 43 -3.29 7.34 -0.23
C TYR A 43 -3.46 6.10 0.63
N ALA A 44 -2.36 5.40 0.89
CA ALA A 44 -2.29 4.40 1.96
C ALA A 44 -1.87 5.09 3.27
N ILE A 45 -2.56 4.75 4.36
CA ILE A 45 -2.12 5.08 5.72
C ILE A 45 -1.93 3.77 6.47
N SER A 46 -0.70 3.50 6.85
CA SER A 46 -0.32 2.28 7.55
C SER A 46 0.77 2.56 8.58
N ALA A 47 1.27 1.49 9.21
CA ALA A 47 2.42 1.51 10.09
C ALA A 47 3.32 0.32 9.77
N VAL A 48 4.62 0.52 9.90
CA VAL A 48 5.64 -0.54 9.76
C VAL A 48 6.36 -0.74 11.10
N GLY A 49 6.94 -1.92 11.28
CA GLY A 49 7.81 -2.19 12.43
C GLY A 49 9.09 -1.35 12.37
N ASN A 50 9.71 -1.09 13.53
CA ASN A 50 11.06 -0.53 13.60
C ASN A 50 12.08 -1.66 13.55
N ASP A 51 12.16 -2.30 12.39
CA ASP A 51 12.99 -3.46 12.11
C ASP A 51 13.41 -3.47 10.63
N PRO A 52 14.39 -4.31 10.23
CA PRO A 52 14.89 -4.31 8.86
C PRO A 52 13.82 -4.57 7.78
N LEU A 53 12.75 -5.30 8.10
CA LEU A 53 11.67 -5.54 7.15
C LEU A 53 10.75 -4.33 7.04
N GLY A 54 10.58 -3.56 8.11
CA GLY A 54 9.91 -2.27 8.08
C GLY A 54 10.70 -1.21 7.30
N ASP A 55 12.02 -1.16 7.49
CA ASP A 55 12.91 -0.27 6.72
C ASP A 55 12.82 -0.58 5.22
N GLU A 56 12.90 -1.86 4.85
CA GLU A 56 12.78 -2.31 3.45
C GLU A 56 11.40 -1.96 2.85
N MET A 57 10.33 -1.98 3.65
CA MET A 57 8.98 -1.61 3.17
C MET A 57 8.90 -0.12 2.80
N LEU A 58 9.72 0.74 3.41
CA LEU A 58 9.75 2.18 3.12
C LEU A 58 10.60 2.51 1.89
N GLU A 59 11.42 1.58 1.41
CA GLU A 59 12.33 1.76 0.27
C GLU A 59 11.76 1.28 -1.07
N GLU A 60 10.71 0.44 -1.07
CA GLU A 60 9.98 0.01 -2.30
C GLU A 60 9.04 1.07 -2.89
#